data_AF-U5D7N5-F1
#
_entry.id   AF-U5D7N5-F1
#
_cell.length_a   1.000
_cell.length_b   1.000
_cell.length_c   1.000
_cell.angle_alpha   90.00
_cell.angle_beta   90.00
_cell.angle_gamma   90.00
#
_symmetry.space_group_name_H-M   'P 1'
#
loop_
_entity.id
_entity.type
_entity.pdbx_description
1 polymer ?
#
loop_
_entity_poly.entity_id
_entity_poly.type
_entity_poly.pdbx_seq_one_letter_code
_entity_poly.pdbx_strand_id
1 'polypeptide(L)'
;MDRLVSVDVEELELRFQKGHRCSARFGVRNLMHTMSVAIYISITPAASASAFSLKPSTVAVIPPLSSAPLQISIVDPLDRLSLSSPQSKLLVRSCMLPTGRANEQELHQLFSFPASSYIFKDAIIPISFTGHDVLASLLNNSHCYHLNPVLIARAISACTPAETASLLEKAVSSGHSDVVRSLLQCSGGNDSLKLDPSTSASLLHTAASFGQVGILSALLQASMGASAESLLNSPDSYGRTPVHACALAGHLDALRFCISSGGDAMCADSSGWTPLHCSASEGHLPLVEFLLSDAVSSTKYALTCDGRTPFMLARDAGHRHLLDALHLGDALQKAAAQGDVQGIEKCLSQGATVDGRDQHGWTPLHRAAFKGCLDSVRLLLDHGARVDSVDDCGYTPLHCAAEAGHALIAHHLIKHGAPVNAKSVNGVRPLHLASCLKRLGMASLLQERNQAT
;
A
#
# COMPACT_ATOMS: atom_id res chain seq x y z
N MET A 1 -41.70 43.92 8.67
CA MET A 1 -41.24 43.13 9.83
C MET A 1 -41.16 41.68 9.38
N ASP A 2 -40.06 41.28 8.76
CA ASP A 2 -40.00 39.97 8.08
C ASP A 2 -39.61 38.81 8.99
N ARG A 3 -39.13 39.12 10.20
CA ARG A 3 -38.74 38.12 11.22
C ARG A 3 -39.38 38.48 12.56
N LEU A 4 -40.04 37.50 13.20
CA LEU A 4 -40.59 37.62 14.56
C LEU A 4 -39.50 37.42 15.62
N VAL A 5 -38.45 36.72 15.24
CA VAL A 5 -37.42 36.19 16.12
C VAL A 5 -36.06 36.34 15.43
N SER A 6 -35.03 36.67 16.21
CA SER A 6 -33.63 36.60 15.77
C SER A 6 -32.92 35.46 16.49
N VAL A 7 -32.14 34.69 15.75
CA VAL A 7 -31.20 33.71 16.30
C VAL A 7 -29.86 34.42 16.47
N ASP A 8 -29.15 34.14 17.56
CA ASP A 8 -27.84 34.73 17.85
C ASP A 8 -26.67 34.13 17.03
N VAL A 9 -26.90 32.99 16.39
CA VAL A 9 -25.95 32.31 15.49
C VAL A 9 -26.47 32.26 14.06
N GLU A 10 -25.58 32.51 13.10
CA GLU A 10 -25.86 32.32 11.67
C GLU A 10 -25.76 30.85 11.26
N GLU A 11 -24.92 30.08 11.97
CA GLU A 11 -24.70 28.66 11.76
C GLU A 11 -24.43 27.95 13.09
N LEU A 12 -25.00 26.76 13.24
CA LEU A 12 -24.88 25.97 14.47
C LEU A 12 -23.70 25.00 14.35
N GLU A 13 -22.57 25.37 14.95
CA GLU A 13 -21.38 24.51 15.04
C GLU A 13 -21.49 23.51 16.19
N LEU A 14 -21.70 22.24 15.84
CA LEU A 14 -21.65 21.12 16.78
C LEU A 14 -20.21 20.64 16.94
N ARG A 15 -19.58 21.00 18.08
CA ARG A 15 -18.24 20.55 18.45
C ARG A 15 -18.30 19.31 19.34
N PHE A 16 -17.39 18.39 19.10
CA PHE A 16 -17.22 17.19 19.92
C PHE A 16 -16.26 17.51 21.08
N GLN A 17 -16.53 16.96 22.26
CA GLN A 17 -15.66 17.08 23.43
C GLN A 17 -15.28 15.68 23.90
N LYS A 18 -14.01 15.46 24.24
CA LYS A 18 -13.49 14.17 24.73
C LYS A 18 -14.36 13.65 25.89
N GLY A 19 -14.98 12.48 25.67
CA GLY A 19 -15.85 11.82 26.65
C GLY A 19 -17.30 12.32 26.75
N HIS A 20 -17.74 13.24 25.89
CA HIS A 20 -19.07 13.87 25.95
C HIS A 20 -19.85 13.81 24.62
N ARG A 21 -21.18 13.91 24.72
CA ARG A 21 -22.10 14.07 23.57
C ARG A 21 -21.80 15.39 22.83
N CYS A 22 -21.71 15.33 21.52
CA CYS A 22 -21.59 16.50 20.65
C CYS A 22 -22.77 17.47 20.91
N SER A 23 -22.49 18.73 21.26
CA SER A 23 -23.55 19.69 21.62
C SER A 23 -23.19 21.13 21.28
N ALA A 24 -24.22 21.95 21.04
CA ALA A 24 -24.10 23.38 20.78
C ALA A 24 -25.18 24.15 21.54
N ARG A 25 -24.87 25.37 21.97
CA ARG A 25 -25.81 26.29 22.59
C ARG A 25 -26.07 27.47 21.65
N PHE A 26 -27.33 27.88 21.57
CA PHE A 26 -27.77 29.03 20.80
C PHE A 26 -28.96 29.68 21.48
N GLY A 27 -29.12 30.97 21.26
CA GLY A 27 -30.14 31.83 21.82
C GLY A 27 -31.13 32.27 20.76
N VAL A 28 -32.42 32.18 21.11
CA VAL A 28 -33.51 32.63 20.25
C VAL A 28 -34.17 33.83 20.93
N ARG A 29 -34.15 34.99 20.27
CA ARG A 29 -34.60 36.27 20.84
C ARG A 29 -35.87 36.77 20.18
N ASN A 30 -36.86 37.13 20.99
CA ASN A 30 -38.09 37.77 20.53
C ASN A 30 -37.80 39.25 20.18
N LEU A 31 -38.16 39.65 18.95
CA LEU A 31 -37.98 41.01 18.45
C LEU A 31 -39.19 41.91 18.75
N MET A 32 -40.29 41.36 19.26
CA MET A 32 -41.51 42.08 19.55
C MET A 32 -41.46 42.76 20.92
N HIS A 33 -41.87 44.03 20.97
CA HIS A 33 -41.93 44.84 22.19
C HIS A 33 -43.17 44.56 23.05
N THR A 34 -44.27 44.12 22.42
CA THR A 34 -45.60 44.07 23.07
C THR A 34 -46.19 42.67 23.18
N MET A 35 -45.66 41.68 22.45
CA MET A 35 -46.28 40.35 22.30
C MET A 35 -45.28 39.22 22.54
N SER A 36 -45.78 38.11 23.06
CA SER A 36 -45.00 36.88 23.20
C SER A 36 -45.00 36.10 21.89
N VAL A 37 -43.92 35.36 21.64
CA VAL A 37 -43.75 34.55 20.43
C VAL A 37 -43.61 33.07 20.80
N ALA A 38 -44.42 32.23 20.18
CA ALA A 38 -44.26 30.78 20.21
C ALA A 38 -43.19 30.36 19.21
N ILE A 39 -42.34 29.42 19.59
CA ILE A 39 -41.38 28.79 18.70
C ILE A 39 -41.54 27.26 18.70
N TYR A 40 -41.31 26.66 17.54
CA TYR A 40 -41.18 25.21 17.34
C TYR A 40 -39.91 24.92 16.56
N ILE A 41 -39.13 23.97 17.07
CA ILE A 41 -37.84 23.60 16.52
C ILE A 41 -37.91 22.18 16.00
N SER A 42 -37.53 22.00 14.74
CA SER A 42 -37.44 20.70 14.09
C SER A 42 -36.15 20.58 13.27
N ILE A 43 -35.74 19.35 12.97
CA ILE A 43 -34.54 19.06 12.17
C ILE A 43 -34.97 18.49 10.83
N THR A 44 -34.38 19.00 9.75
CA THR A 44 -34.62 18.53 8.39
C THR A 44 -33.33 17.92 7.81
N PRO A 45 -33.39 16.74 7.18
CA PRO A 45 -34.57 15.90 6.93
C PRO A 45 -35.06 15.16 8.18
N ALA A 46 -36.37 14.87 8.29
CA ALA A 46 -36.97 14.27 9.48
C ALA A 46 -36.34 12.92 9.90
N ALA A 47 -35.74 12.20 8.96
CA ALA A 47 -34.98 10.98 9.21
C ALA A 47 -33.77 11.19 10.15
N SER A 48 -33.20 12.40 10.21
CA SER A 48 -32.09 12.71 11.12
C SER A 48 -32.56 13.24 12.48
N ALA A 49 -33.84 13.58 12.65
CA ALA A 49 -34.35 14.18 13.89
C ALA A 49 -34.18 13.28 15.12
N SER A 50 -34.28 11.96 14.96
CA SER A 50 -34.11 11.00 16.06
C SER A 50 -32.67 10.95 16.60
N ALA A 51 -31.69 11.46 15.86
CA ALA A 51 -30.30 11.50 16.28
C ALA A 51 -30.00 12.64 17.27
N PHE A 52 -30.89 13.62 17.41
CA PHE A 52 -30.65 14.82 18.21
C PHE A 52 -31.65 14.97 19.37
N SER A 53 -31.17 15.55 20.47
CA SER A 53 -31.94 15.95 21.64
C SER A 53 -31.80 17.44 21.84
N LEU A 54 -32.93 18.15 21.88
CA LEU A 54 -33.03 19.57 22.23
C LEU A 54 -33.43 19.72 23.70
N LYS A 55 -32.76 20.63 24.41
CA LYS A 55 -33.04 21.01 25.79
C LYS A 55 -33.03 22.54 25.93
N PRO A 56 -34.05 23.16 26.57
CA PRO A 56 -35.38 22.61 26.93
C PRO A 56 -36.18 22.14 25.70
N SER A 57 -37.42 21.70 25.87
CA SER A 57 -38.25 21.05 24.84
C SER A 57 -38.29 21.79 23.50
N THR A 58 -38.64 21.07 22.43
CA THR A 58 -38.69 21.59 21.04
C THR A 58 -39.67 22.74 20.83
N VAL A 59 -40.47 23.06 21.84
CA VAL A 59 -41.52 24.07 21.82
C VAL A 59 -41.30 25.02 23.01
N ALA A 60 -41.34 26.32 22.78
CA ALA A 60 -41.20 27.31 23.84
C ALA A 60 -41.99 28.60 23.54
N VAL A 61 -42.31 29.35 24.60
CA VAL A 61 -42.88 30.71 24.52
C VAL A 61 -41.83 31.70 24.99
N ILE A 62 -41.54 32.70 24.17
CA ILE A 62 -40.54 33.73 24.47
C ILE A 62 -41.27 35.05 24.78
N PRO A 63 -41.13 35.60 26.00
CA PRO A 63 -41.71 36.89 26.37
C PRO A 63 -41.18 38.05 25.49
N PRO A 64 -41.86 39.21 25.49
CA PRO A 64 -41.41 40.38 24.75
C PRO A 64 -39.96 40.78 25.10
N LEU A 65 -39.14 41.06 24.09
CA LEU A 65 -37.72 41.45 24.20
C LEU A 65 -36.80 40.48 24.97
N SER A 66 -37.27 39.26 25.26
CA SER A 66 -36.51 38.24 25.99
C SER A 66 -35.80 37.27 25.05
N SER A 67 -34.83 36.51 25.58
CA SER A 67 -34.14 35.43 24.87
C SER A 67 -34.29 34.10 25.60
N ALA A 68 -34.44 33.03 24.84
CA ALA A 68 -34.45 31.67 25.34
C ALA A 68 -33.15 30.95 24.96
N PRO A 69 -32.32 30.52 25.94
CA PRO A 69 -31.15 29.70 25.67
C PRO A 69 -31.57 28.26 25.40
N LEU A 70 -31.09 27.70 24.29
CA LEU A 70 -31.35 26.34 23.87
C LEU A 70 -30.03 25.59 23.68
N GLN A 71 -30.07 24.29 23.95
CA GLN A 71 -28.96 23.38 23.74
C GLN A 71 -29.43 22.21 22.86
N ILE A 72 -28.72 21.97 21.77
CA ILE A 72 -28.87 20.76 20.96
C ILE A 72 -27.74 19.79 21.30
N SER A 73 -28.02 18.49 21.32
CA SER A 73 -27.04 17.44 21.57
C SER A 73 -27.32 16.19 20.73
N ILE A 74 -26.31 15.40 20.38
CA ILE A 74 -26.48 14.12 19.68
C ILE A 74 -26.73 13.01 20.72
N VAL A 75 -27.77 12.20 20.52
CA VAL A 75 -28.23 11.19 21.50
C VAL A 75 -27.56 9.84 21.31
N ASP A 76 -27.32 9.43 20.06
CA ASP A 76 -26.77 8.12 19.68
C ASP A 76 -25.51 8.29 18.81
N PRO A 77 -24.47 7.44 19.00
CA PRO A 77 -23.19 7.59 18.33
C PRO A 77 -23.34 7.18 16.87
N LEU A 78 -23.41 8.15 15.96
CA LEU A 78 -22.95 8.17 14.56
C LEU A 78 -23.34 7.03 13.58
N ASP A 79 -23.87 5.89 14.02
CA ASP A 79 -24.22 4.71 13.21
C ASP A 79 -25.49 4.91 12.37
N ARG A 80 -26.35 5.85 12.78
CA ARG A 80 -27.61 6.19 12.07
C ARG A 80 -27.57 7.52 11.34
N LEU A 81 -26.53 8.32 11.55
CA LEU A 81 -26.33 9.52 10.74
C LEU A 81 -25.73 9.05 9.41
N SER A 82 -26.59 8.84 8.42
CA SER A 82 -26.16 8.81 7.03
C SER A 82 -25.67 10.22 6.67
N LEU A 83 -24.42 10.51 7.07
CA LEU A 83 -23.68 11.74 6.79
C LEU A 83 -23.42 11.94 5.28
N SER A 84 -24.00 11.10 4.43
CA SER A 84 -23.81 11.04 2.99
C SER A 84 -24.50 12.18 2.22
N SER A 85 -25.55 12.86 2.71
CA SER A 85 -26.02 14.19 2.21
C SER A 85 -27.33 14.68 2.89
N PRO A 86 -27.76 15.96 2.72
CA PRO A 86 -27.02 17.23 2.83
C PRO A 86 -27.13 17.77 4.27
N GLN A 87 -26.41 18.88 4.57
CA GLN A 87 -26.38 19.56 5.87
C GLN A 87 -27.73 19.51 6.60
N SER A 88 -27.80 18.77 7.71
CA SER A 88 -28.98 18.83 8.58
C SER A 88 -29.22 20.28 8.94
N LYS A 89 -30.46 20.76 8.81
CA LYS A 89 -30.81 22.15 9.15
C LYS A 89 -31.77 22.15 10.31
N LEU A 90 -31.57 23.10 11.20
CA LEU A 90 -32.52 23.41 12.25
C LEU A 90 -33.55 24.38 11.68
N LEU A 91 -34.82 23.99 11.67
CA LEU A 91 -35.92 24.85 11.31
C LEU A 91 -36.56 25.39 12.60
N VAL A 92 -36.49 26.70 12.78
CA VAL A 92 -37.18 27.43 13.85
C VAL A 92 -38.41 28.11 13.28
N ARG A 93 -39.58 27.50 13.50
CA ARG A 93 -40.87 28.07 13.11
C ARG A 93 -41.42 28.91 14.26
N SER A 94 -41.79 30.16 13.98
CA SER A 94 -42.24 31.13 14.97
C SER A 94 -43.62 31.68 14.65
N CYS A 95 -44.43 31.95 15.69
CA CYS A 95 -45.78 32.49 15.57
C CYS A 95 -46.09 33.47 16.71
N MET A 96 -46.82 34.55 16.40
CA MET A 96 -47.28 35.49 17.43
C MET A 96 -48.38 34.88 18.31
N LEU A 97 -48.29 35.10 19.62
CA LEU A 97 -49.31 34.70 20.60
C LEU A 97 -49.99 35.94 21.21
N PRO A 98 -51.30 36.16 20.97
CA PRO A 98 -52.03 37.31 21.52
C PRO A 98 -52.17 37.28 23.05
N THR A 99 -52.27 36.09 23.65
CA THR A 99 -52.60 35.91 25.07
C THR A 99 -51.39 35.69 25.97
N GLY A 100 -50.19 35.52 25.38
CA GLY A 100 -48.93 35.26 26.10
C GLY A 100 -48.89 33.99 26.96
N ARG A 101 -50.01 33.28 27.08
CA ARG A 101 -50.21 32.07 27.88
C ARG A 101 -50.66 30.96 26.95
N ALA A 102 -49.80 29.97 26.78
CA ALA A 102 -50.11 28.72 26.10
C ALA A 102 -49.33 27.61 26.81
N ASN A 103 -49.99 26.49 27.07
CA ASN A 103 -49.31 25.31 27.61
C ASN A 103 -48.63 24.51 26.48
N GLU A 104 -47.76 23.57 26.84
CA GLU A 104 -46.98 22.80 25.86
C GLU A 104 -47.89 21.99 24.89
N GLN A 105 -49.03 21.47 25.36
CA GLN A 105 -49.99 20.72 24.54
C GLN A 105 -50.68 21.61 23.48
N GLU A 106 -51.12 22.81 23.89
CA GLU A 106 -51.72 23.81 23.00
C GLU A 106 -50.75 24.27 21.92
N LEU A 107 -49.49 24.47 22.29
CA LEU A 107 -48.45 24.82 21.34
C LEU A 107 -48.16 23.68 20.37
N HIS A 108 -48.08 22.43 20.85
CA HIS A 108 -47.95 21.27 19.98
C HIS A 108 -49.11 21.15 18.98
N GLN A 109 -50.35 21.39 19.40
CA GLN A 109 -51.51 21.41 18.51
C GLN A 109 -51.42 22.53 17.48
N LEU A 110 -51.01 23.74 17.89
CA LEU A 110 -50.84 24.90 17.01
C LEU A 110 -49.87 24.64 15.86
N PHE A 111 -48.71 24.02 16.15
CA PHE A 111 -47.71 23.72 15.12
C PHE A 111 -48.02 22.45 14.31
N SER A 112 -48.83 21.54 14.84
CA SER A 112 -49.25 20.32 14.13
C SER A 112 -50.40 20.58 13.15
N PHE A 113 -51.33 21.47 13.50
CA PHE A 113 -52.50 21.83 12.69
C PHE A 113 -52.57 23.36 12.52
N PRO A 114 -51.77 23.94 11.62
CA PRO A 114 -51.72 25.38 11.44
C PRO A 114 -53.06 25.91 10.90
N ALA A 115 -53.77 26.68 11.73
CA ALA A 115 -54.97 27.39 11.31
C ALA A 115 -54.60 28.63 10.47
N SER A 116 -55.45 28.99 9.50
CA SER A 116 -55.22 30.14 8.60
C SER A 116 -55.15 31.50 9.29
N SER A 117 -55.60 31.58 10.55
CA SER A 117 -55.60 32.80 11.37
C SER A 117 -54.23 33.18 11.94
N TYR A 118 -53.25 32.28 11.91
CA TYR A 118 -51.93 32.49 12.48
C TYR A 118 -50.87 32.66 11.38
N ILE A 119 -50.02 33.68 11.52
CA ILE A 119 -48.91 33.92 10.60
C ILE A 119 -47.65 33.28 11.17
N PHE A 120 -47.14 32.28 10.45
CA PHE A 120 -45.89 31.62 10.77
C PHE A 120 -44.71 32.25 10.00
N LYS A 121 -43.58 32.38 10.69
CA LYS A 121 -42.31 32.81 10.10
C LYS A 121 -41.24 31.79 10.44
N ASP A 122 -40.55 31.31 9.41
CA ASP A 122 -39.53 30.28 9.52
C ASP A 122 -38.13 30.91 9.46
N ALA A 123 -37.26 30.48 10.36
CA ALA A 123 -35.82 30.72 10.31
C ALA A 123 -35.10 29.37 10.14
N ILE A 124 -34.16 29.32 9.19
CA ILE A 124 -33.39 28.12 8.89
C ILE A 124 -31.96 28.35 9.36
N ILE A 125 -31.46 27.48 10.23
CA ILE A 125 -30.08 27.51 10.70
C ILE A 125 -29.38 26.25 10.17
N PRO A 126 -28.31 26.39 9.36
CA PRO A 126 -27.49 25.24 8.98
C PRO A 126 -26.85 24.62 10.22
N ILE A 127 -26.77 23.29 10.29
CA ILE A 127 -25.98 22.57 11.29
C ILE A 127 -24.70 22.12 10.62
N SER A 128 -23.57 22.50 11.22
CA SER A 128 -22.25 22.06 10.79
C SER A 128 -21.58 21.26 11.91
N PHE A 129 -20.83 20.23 11.51
CA PHE A 129 -20.00 19.48 12.41
C PHE A 129 -18.57 19.98 12.24
N THR A 130 -17.96 20.44 13.33
CA THR A 130 -16.60 20.99 13.31
C THR A 130 -15.73 20.33 14.38
N GLY A 131 -14.45 20.13 14.06
CA GLY A 131 -13.42 19.68 15.00
C GLY A 131 -12.88 18.26 14.77
N HIS A 132 -11.67 18.06 15.30
CA HIS A 132 -10.86 16.85 15.18
C HIS A 132 -11.60 15.57 15.58
N ASP A 133 -12.26 15.61 16.72
CA ASP A 133 -12.85 14.44 17.37
C ASP A 133 -14.04 13.85 16.60
N VAL A 134 -14.70 14.63 15.74
CA VAL A 134 -15.78 14.14 14.85
C VAL A 134 -15.18 13.17 13.83
N LEU A 135 -14.14 13.59 13.12
CA LEU A 135 -13.45 12.74 12.15
C LEU A 135 -12.75 11.57 12.84
N ALA A 136 -12.09 11.78 13.97
CA ALA A 136 -11.42 10.71 14.71
C ALA A 136 -12.40 9.60 15.16
N SER A 137 -13.60 9.99 15.59
CA SER A 137 -14.68 9.05 15.95
C SER A 137 -15.22 8.32 14.71
N LEU A 138 -15.39 9.02 13.60
CA LEU A 138 -15.84 8.42 12.33
C LEU A 138 -14.83 7.43 11.76
N LEU A 139 -13.53 7.72 11.87
CA LEU A 139 -12.44 6.84 11.45
C LEU A 139 -12.31 5.58 12.32
N ASN A 140 -12.78 5.60 13.57
CA ASN A 140 -12.82 4.42 14.43
C ASN A 140 -13.93 3.44 14.04
N ASN A 141 -14.97 3.90 13.34
CA ASN A 141 -16.07 3.05 12.91
C ASN A 141 -15.71 2.40 11.56
N SER A 142 -15.47 1.08 11.59
CA SER A 142 -15.03 0.24 10.46
C SER A 142 -16.01 0.14 9.27
N HIS A 143 -17.14 0.84 9.31
CA HIS A 143 -18.23 0.74 8.32
C HIS A 143 -18.42 2.01 7.47
N CYS A 144 -17.57 3.03 7.60
CA CYS A 144 -17.70 4.31 6.91
C CYS A 144 -17.13 4.25 5.48
N TYR A 145 -17.78 3.56 4.54
CA TYR A 145 -17.23 3.35 3.19
C TYR A 145 -17.12 4.62 2.33
N HIS A 146 -17.84 5.71 2.63
CA HIS A 146 -17.67 6.99 1.93
C HIS A 146 -18.08 8.16 2.83
N LEU A 147 -17.11 8.87 3.40
CA LEU A 147 -17.35 10.11 4.14
C LEU A 147 -17.59 11.27 3.16
N ASN A 148 -18.57 12.10 3.45
CA ASN A 148 -18.95 13.21 2.56
C ASN A 148 -17.81 14.27 2.49
N PRO A 149 -17.30 14.61 1.29
CA PRO A 149 -16.22 15.58 1.10
C PRO A 149 -16.49 16.94 1.74
N VAL A 150 -17.76 17.39 1.74
CA VAL A 150 -18.16 18.68 2.33
C VAL A 150 -18.04 18.66 3.86
N LEU A 151 -18.40 17.54 4.50
CA LEU A 151 -18.23 17.38 5.94
C LEU A 151 -16.77 17.26 6.33
N ILE A 152 -15.97 16.55 5.54
CA ILE A 152 -14.53 16.45 5.74
C ILE A 152 -13.89 17.84 5.65
N ALA A 153 -14.13 18.58 4.56
CA ALA A 153 -13.58 19.92 4.38
C ALA A 153 -13.93 20.90 5.51
N ARG A 154 -15.19 20.84 6.00
CA ARG A 154 -15.66 21.69 7.12
C ARG A 154 -15.15 21.24 8.49
N ALA A 155 -14.98 19.94 8.71
CA ALA A 155 -14.37 19.45 9.94
C ALA A 155 -12.90 19.88 10.00
N ILE A 156 -12.20 19.86 8.86
CA ILE A 156 -10.79 20.27 8.74
C ILE A 156 -10.63 21.79 8.93
N SER A 157 -11.55 22.63 8.44
CA SER A 157 -11.41 24.09 8.52
C SER A 157 -11.31 24.64 9.95
N ALA A 158 -11.75 23.87 10.95
CA ALA A 158 -11.69 24.22 12.36
C ALA A 158 -10.55 23.49 13.14
N CYS A 159 -9.77 22.64 12.47
CA CYS A 159 -8.68 21.89 13.09
C CYS A 159 -7.39 22.69 13.14
N THR A 160 -6.64 22.54 14.23
CA THR A 160 -5.26 23.01 14.33
C THR A 160 -4.30 22.12 13.52
N PRO A 161 -3.11 22.61 13.13
CA PRO A 161 -2.11 21.79 12.42
C PRO A 161 -1.69 20.50 13.15
N ALA A 162 -1.68 20.51 14.49
CA ALA A 162 -1.36 19.32 15.27
C ALA A 162 -2.49 18.28 15.22
N GLU A 163 -3.74 18.74 15.25
CA GLU A 163 -4.92 17.89 15.10
C GLU A 163 -5.02 17.31 13.69
N THR A 164 -4.73 18.09 12.65
CA THR A 164 -4.74 17.58 11.27
C THR A 164 -3.68 16.51 11.04
N ALA A 165 -2.49 16.63 11.66
CA ALA A 165 -1.45 15.59 11.61
C ALA A 165 -1.91 14.28 12.30
N SER A 166 -2.46 14.38 13.52
CA SER A 166 -3.04 13.24 14.25
C SER A 166 -4.16 12.54 13.47
N LEU A 167 -5.05 13.32 12.85
CA LEU A 167 -6.10 12.79 11.97
C LEU A 167 -5.54 12.12 10.72
N LEU A 168 -4.49 12.70 10.13
CA LEU A 168 -3.86 12.14 8.95
C LEU A 168 -3.26 10.76 9.26
N GLU A 169 -2.52 10.62 10.36
CA GLU A 169 -1.99 9.33 10.83
C GLU A 169 -3.10 8.30 11.06
N LYS A 170 -4.20 8.71 11.70
CA LYS A 170 -5.37 7.86 11.95
C LYS A 170 -6.08 7.46 10.65
N ALA A 171 -6.21 8.38 9.70
CA ALA A 171 -6.86 8.16 8.41
C ALA A 171 -6.06 7.21 7.52
N VAL A 172 -4.72 7.35 7.51
CA VAL A 172 -3.82 6.41 6.82
C VAL A 172 -3.89 5.03 7.46
N SER A 173 -3.81 4.94 8.79
CA SER A 173 -3.88 3.65 9.50
C SER A 173 -5.21 2.91 9.29
N SER A 174 -6.29 3.65 9.04
CA SER A 174 -7.64 3.09 8.79
C SER A 174 -7.98 2.91 7.30
N GLY A 175 -7.14 3.40 6.37
CA GLY A 175 -7.31 3.21 4.93
C GLY A 175 -8.34 4.10 4.24
N HIS A 176 -8.78 5.18 4.88
CA HIS A 176 -9.78 6.09 4.31
C HIS A 176 -9.14 7.08 3.31
N SER A 177 -8.92 6.64 2.07
CA SER A 177 -8.21 7.43 1.04
C SER A 177 -8.84 8.79 0.74
N ASP A 178 -10.17 8.89 0.82
CA ASP A 178 -10.90 10.13 0.51
C ASP A 178 -10.64 11.18 1.59
N VAL A 179 -10.61 10.76 2.86
CA VAL A 179 -10.28 11.63 4.00
C VAL A 179 -8.84 12.10 3.89
N VAL A 180 -7.91 11.21 3.55
CA VAL A 180 -6.49 11.57 3.34
C VAL A 180 -6.35 12.60 2.22
N ARG A 181 -6.98 12.40 1.05
CA ARG A 181 -6.93 13.38 -0.05
C ARG A 181 -7.49 14.72 0.35
N SER A 182 -8.63 14.75 1.04
CA SER A 182 -9.22 16.00 1.52
C SER A 182 -8.35 16.69 2.57
N LEU A 183 -7.73 15.95 3.49
CA LEU A 183 -6.78 16.50 4.48
C LEU A 183 -5.57 17.15 3.80
N LEU A 184 -5.05 16.53 2.73
CA LEU A 184 -3.94 17.06 1.96
C LEU A 184 -4.37 18.28 1.12
N GLN A 185 -5.54 18.25 0.47
CA GLN A 185 -6.06 19.32 -0.39
C GLN A 185 -6.58 20.56 0.36
N CYS A 186 -7.21 20.38 1.53
CA CYS A 186 -7.79 21.48 2.32
C CYS A 186 -6.75 22.39 2.99
N SER A 187 -5.46 22.07 2.86
CA SER A 187 -4.35 22.93 3.31
C SER A 187 -4.08 24.14 2.39
N GLY A 188 -4.95 24.41 1.41
CA GLY A 188 -4.83 25.48 0.40
C GLY A 188 -5.07 26.92 0.88
N GLY A 189 -4.85 27.23 2.17
CA GLY A 189 -4.92 28.59 2.70
C GLY A 189 -3.55 29.09 3.13
N ASN A 190 -2.69 29.51 2.19
CA ASN A 190 -1.32 30.08 2.34
C ASN A 190 -0.27 29.32 3.17
N ASP A 191 -0.68 28.45 4.10
CA ASP A 191 0.14 27.51 4.84
C ASP A 191 -0.34 26.10 4.46
N SER A 192 0.11 25.65 3.28
CA SER A 192 0.09 24.22 2.96
C SER A 192 0.68 23.46 4.14
N LEU A 193 0.06 22.34 4.53
CA LEU A 193 0.62 21.44 5.53
C LEU A 193 1.95 20.96 4.96
N LYS A 194 3.02 21.67 5.30
CA LYS A 194 4.39 21.22 5.12
C LYS A 194 4.55 20.09 6.11
N LEU A 195 4.11 18.90 5.69
CA LEU A 195 4.46 17.69 6.37
C LEU A 195 5.98 17.65 6.38
N ASP A 196 6.54 17.60 7.57
CA ASP A 196 7.97 17.41 7.71
C ASP A 196 8.36 16.14 6.94
N PRO A 197 9.51 16.12 6.25
CA PRO A 197 9.95 14.95 5.49
C PRO A 197 9.93 13.64 6.31
N SER A 198 10.17 13.72 7.62
CA SER A 198 10.09 12.60 8.55
C SER A 198 8.66 12.06 8.74
N THR A 199 7.69 12.97 8.92
CA THR A 199 6.28 12.59 9.08
C THR A 199 5.70 11.99 7.80
N SER A 200 6.01 12.60 6.65
CA SER A 200 5.60 12.06 5.34
C SER A 200 6.22 10.69 5.06
N ALA A 201 7.50 10.50 5.38
CA ALA A 201 8.14 9.18 5.29
C ALA A 201 7.44 8.15 6.20
N SER A 202 7.15 8.47 7.46
CA SER A 202 6.44 7.58 8.39
C SER A 202 5.04 7.19 7.88
N LEU A 203 4.29 8.16 7.35
CA LEU A 203 2.98 7.92 6.75
C LEU A 203 3.07 7.02 5.51
N LEU A 204 4.12 7.20 4.68
CA LEU A 204 4.38 6.33 3.52
C LEU A 204 4.68 4.89 3.95
N HIS A 205 5.48 4.68 5.01
CA HIS A 205 5.73 3.35 5.57
C HIS A 205 4.43 2.69 6.05
N THR A 206 3.58 3.46 6.72
CA THR A 206 2.29 2.97 7.23
C THR A 206 1.37 2.59 6.07
N ALA A 207 1.20 3.47 5.08
CA ALA A 207 0.39 3.20 3.90
C ALA A 207 0.91 2.00 3.08
N ALA A 208 2.23 1.85 2.98
CA ALA A 208 2.89 0.72 2.34
C ALA A 208 2.62 -0.60 3.07
N SER A 209 2.69 -0.59 4.41
CA SER A 209 2.42 -1.75 5.27
C SER A 209 0.97 -2.23 5.18
N PHE A 210 0.02 -1.36 4.82
CA PHE A 210 -1.38 -1.71 4.60
C PHE A 210 -1.77 -1.86 3.11
N GLY A 211 -0.82 -1.69 2.19
CA GLY A 211 -1.06 -1.88 0.76
C GLY A 211 -1.94 -0.81 0.09
N GLN A 212 -2.02 0.38 0.68
CA GLN A 212 -2.99 1.40 0.28
C GLN A 212 -2.47 2.28 -0.87
N VAL A 213 -2.52 1.78 -2.10
CA VAL A 213 -2.02 2.46 -3.32
C VAL A 213 -2.61 3.87 -3.49
N GLY A 214 -3.92 4.02 -3.24
CA GLY A 214 -4.60 5.32 -3.34
C GLY A 214 -4.05 6.37 -2.36
N ILE A 215 -3.66 5.95 -1.16
CA ILE A 215 -3.07 6.83 -0.14
C ILE A 215 -1.60 7.11 -0.46
N LEU A 216 -0.83 6.10 -0.88
CA LEU A 216 0.55 6.28 -1.35
C LEU A 216 0.61 7.34 -2.47
N SER A 217 -0.28 7.24 -3.47
CA SER A 217 -0.35 8.22 -4.56
C SER A 217 -0.68 9.64 -4.07
N ALA A 218 -1.59 9.77 -3.11
CA ALA A 218 -1.98 11.07 -2.55
C ALA A 218 -0.85 11.72 -1.74
N LEU A 219 -0.14 10.93 -0.92
CA LEU A 219 0.99 11.40 -0.12
C LEU A 219 2.15 11.88 -1.00
N LEU A 220 2.50 11.13 -2.06
CA LEU A 220 3.56 11.51 -3.00
C LEU A 220 3.22 12.76 -3.84
N GLN A 221 1.94 12.97 -4.16
CA GLN A 221 1.50 14.18 -4.86
C GLN A 221 1.52 15.42 -3.96
N ALA A 222 1.23 15.25 -2.67
CA ALA A 222 1.16 16.35 -1.71
C ALA A 222 2.54 16.87 -1.27
N SER A 223 3.59 16.08 -1.41
CA SER A 223 4.97 16.47 -1.12
C SER A 223 5.54 17.43 -2.18
N MET A 224 5.01 18.66 -2.24
CA MET A 224 5.51 19.76 -3.06
C MET A 224 6.86 20.28 -2.52
N GLY A 225 7.96 19.58 -2.80
CA GLY A 225 9.32 20.05 -2.48
C GLY A 225 10.40 18.96 -2.35
N ALA A 226 10.03 17.74 -1.98
CA ALA A 226 10.92 16.58 -1.99
C ALA A 226 10.63 15.74 -3.24
N SER A 227 11.65 15.16 -3.88
CA SER A 227 11.42 14.19 -4.95
C SER A 227 10.71 12.96 -4.38
N ALA A 228 9.75 12.39 -5.12
CA ALA A 228 9.06 11.16 -4.72
C ALA A 228 10.06 10.03 -4.39
N GLU A 229 11.15 9.96 -5.16
CA GLU A 229 12.31 9.10 -4.92
C GLU A 229 12.94 9.29 -3.54
N SER A 230 13.15 10.54 -3.09
CA SER A 230 13.76 10.80 -1.78
C SER A 230 12.88 10.31 -0.63
N LEU A 231 11.56 10.37 -0.78
CA LEU A 231 10.63 9.95 0.25
C LEU A 231 10.45 8.42 0.27
N LEU A 232 10.37 7.80 -0.91
CA LEU A 232 10.27 6.34 -1.04
C LEU A 232 11.54 5.59 -0.65
N ASN A 233 12.67 6.30 -0.53
CA ASN A 233 13.94 5.74 -0.08
C ASN A 233 14.35 6.27 1.31
N SER A 234 13.46 6.99 2.00
CA SER A 234 13.70 7.42 3.38
C SER A 234 13.61 6.20 4.31
N PRO A 235 14.67 5.89 5.09
CA PRO A 235 14.67 4.74 5.98
C PRO A 235 13.98 5.03 7.32
N ASP A 236 13.34 4.01 7.91
CA ASP A 236 12.88 3.99 9.29
C ASP A 236 14.04 3.75 10.29
N SER A 237 13.71 3.58 11.58
CA SER A 237 14.70 3.30 12.63
C SER A 237 15.49 2.00 12.45
N TYR A 238 15.01 1.09 11.60
CA TYR A 238 15.65 -0.18 11.26
C TYR A 238 16.36 -0.12 9.90
N GLY A 239 16.38 1.04 9.23
CA GLY A 239 16.94 1.16 7.88
C GLY A 239 15.98 0.70 6.78
N ARG A 240 14.74 0.34 7.11
CA ARG A 240 13.77 -0.17 6.15
C ARG A 240 13.13 0.99 5.41
N THR A 241 12.86 0.79 4.14
CA THR A 241 12.14 1.75 3.29
C THR A 241 10.65 1.37 3.17
N PRO A 242 9.78 2.23 2.62
CA PRO A 242 8.42 1.85 2.25
C PRO A 242 8.36 0.59 1.35
N VAL A 243 9.37 0.34 0.51
CA VAL A 243 9.44 -0.88 -0.31
C VAL A 243 9.61 -2.14 0.56
N HIS A 244 10.43 -2.07 1.61
CA HIS A 244 10.53 -3.14 2.61
C HIS A 244 9.20 -3.38 3.31
N ALA A 245 8.49 -2.32 3.68
CA ALA A 245 7.18 -2.43 4.33
C ALA A 245 6.14 -3.14 3.45
N CYS A 246 6.07 -2.79 2.15
CA CYS A 246 5.21 -3.51 1.19
C CYS A 246 5.59 -5.00 1.07
N ALA A 247 6.90 -5.28 1.00
CA ALA A 247 7.44 -6.62 0.85
C ALA A 247 7.19 -7.50 2.09
N LEU A 248 7.33 -6.95 3.29
CA LEU A 248 7.03 -7.64 4.55
C LEU A 248 5.53 -7.96 4.66
N ALA A 249 4.67 -7.00 4.32
CA ALA A 249 3.22 -7.14 4.47
C ALA A 249 2.55 -7.95 3.35
N GLY A 250 3.22 -8.20 2.22
CA GLY A 250 2.67 -9.01 1.13
C GLY A 250 1.89 -8.23 0.07
N HIS A 251 2.05 -6.91 -0.02
CA HIS A 251 1.24 -6.05 -0.88
C HIS A 251 1.89 -5.78 -2.24
N LEU A 252 1.61 -6.66 -3.21
CA LEU A 252 2.18 -6.58 -4.57
C LEU A 252 1.85 -5.26 -5.29
N ASP A 253 0.60 -4.81 -5.28
CA ASP A 253 0.19 -3.60 -6.01
C ASP A 253 0.84 -2.34 -5.44
N ALA A 254 0.95 -2.26 -4.12
CA ALA A 254 1.66 -1.17 -3.44
C ALA A 254 3.16 -1.22 -3.72
N LEU A 255 3.77 -2.41 -3.72
CA LEU A 255 5.17 -2.56 -4.07
C LEU A 255 5.46 -2.15 -5.52
N ARG A 256 4.62 -2.59 -6.48
CA ARG A 256 4.69 -2.18 -7.88
C ARG A 256 4.59 -0.66 -8.03
N PHE A 257 3.63 -0.06 -7.34
CA PHE A 257 3.45 1.38 -7.34
C PHE A 257 4.69 2.11 -6.80
N CYS A 258 5.20 1.69 -5.64
CA CYS A 258 6.41 2.29 -5.03
C CYS A 258 7.62 2.19 -5.97
N ILE A 259 7.89 1.02 -6.56
CA ILE A 259 9.02 0.84 -7.47
C ILE A 259 8.84 1.67 -8.75
N SER A 260 7.65 1.68 -9.34
CA SER A 260 7.34 2.51 -10.51
C SER A 260 7.46 4.01 -10.23
N SER A 261 7.33 4.42 -8.96
CA SER A 261 7.42 5.80 -8.50
C SER A 261 8.84 6.18 -8.02
N GLY A 262 9.83 5.31 -8.19
CA GLY A 262 11.24 5.58 -7.86
C GLY A 262 11.74 5.00 -6.53
N GLY A 263 10.98 4.07 -5.92
CA GLY A 263 11.45 3.30 -4.77
C GLY A 263 12.50 2.25 -5.17
N ASP A 264 13.58 2.16 -4.40
CA ASP A 264 14.65 1.20 -4.63
C ASP A 264 14.23 -0.21 -4.18
N ALA A 265 14.15 -1.14 -5.13
CA ALA A 265 13.86 -2.55 -4.86
C ALA A 265 15.05 -3.33 -4.30
N MET A 266 16.24 -2.72 -4.31
CA MET A 266 17.52 -3.33 -3.99
C MET A 266 18.11 -2.81 -2.67
N CYS A 267 17.43 -1.84 -2.04
CA CYS A 267 17.86 -1.26 -0.79
C CYS A 267 17.98 -2.35 0.28
N ALA A 268 19.02 -2.24 1.10
CA ALA A 268 19.24 -3.12 2.24
C ALA A 268 19.00 -2.34 3.53
N ASP A 269 18.30 -2.96 4.48
CA ASP A 269 18.09 -2.40 5.81
C ASP A 269 19.34 -2.54 6.70
N SER A 270 19.25 -2.15 7.97
CA SER A 270 20.40 -2.19 8.90
C SER A 270 20.96 -3.60 9.14
N SER A 271 20.16 -4.63 8.87
CA SER A 271 20.54 -6.04 8.99
C SER A 271 20.91 -6.68 7.64
N GLY A 272 21.01 -5.88 6.58
CA GLY A 272 21.30 -6.36 5.24
C GLY A 272 20.12 -7.07 4.57
N TRP A 273 18.91 -6.95 5.12
CA TRP A 273 17.72 -7.52 4.49
C TRP A 273 17.31 -6.62 3.35
N THR A 274 16.91 -7.24 2.25
CA THR A 274 16.35 -6.53 1.08
C THR A 274 14.85 -6.82 1.01
N PRO A 275 14.07 -6.09 0.19
CA PRO A 275 12.67 -6.42 -0.07
C PRO A 275 12.47 -7.89 -0.49
N LEU A 276 13.44 -8.48 -1.21
CA LEU A 276 13.39 -9.90 -1.56
C LEU A 276 13.58 -10.82 -0.34
N HIS A 277 14.46 -10.48 0.61
CA HIS A 277 14.58 -11.21 1.88
C HIS A 277 13.29 -11.14 2.69
N CYS A 278 12.67 -9.96 2.81
CA CYS A 278 11.39 -9.80 3.50
C CYS A 278 10.29 -10.65 2.85
N SER A 279 10.14 -10.54 1.52
CA SER A 279 9.16 -11.31 0.76
C SER A 279 9.39 -12.82 0.87
N ALA A 280 10.65 -13.24 0.89
CA ALA A 280 11.03 -14.64 0.99
C ALA A 280 10.82 -15.21 2.40
N SER A 281 11.12 -14.43 3.43
CA SER A 281 10.93 -14.79 4.84
C SER A 281 9.45 -14.92 5.20
N GLU A 282 8.58 -14.10 4.58
CA GLU A 282 7.14 -14.06 4.89
C GLU A 282 6.29 -14.91 3.92
N GLY A 283 6.89 -15.49 2.88
CA GLY A 283 6.19 -16.44 2.01
C GLY A 283 5.42 -15.82 0.84
N HIS A 284 5.73 -14.59 0.44
CA HIS A 284 4.94 -13.85 -0.57
C HIS A 284 5.40 -14.16 -2.01
N LEU A 285 4.86 -15.23 -2.62
CA LEU A 285 5.26 -15.67 -3.96
C LEU A 285 5.08 -14.62 -5.07
N PRO A 286 3.94 -13.91 -5.18
CA PRO A 286 3.77 -12.92 -6.24
C PRO A 286 4.78 -11.78 -6.16
N LEU A 287 5.22 -11.44 -4.94
CA LEU A 287 6.26 -10.46 -4.67
C LEU A 287 7.64 -10.98 -5.06
N VAL A 288 7.96 -12.22 -4.68
CA VAL A 288 9.21 -12.88 -5.06
C VAL A 288 9.32 -12.97 -6.58
N GLU A 289 8.28 -13.43 -7.28
CA GLU A 289 8.27 -13.48 -8.76
C GLU A 289 8.44 -12.10 -9.39
N PHE A 290 7.75 -11.09 -8.86
CA PHE A 290 7.88 -9.73 -9.36
C PHE A 290 9.29 -9.15 -9.15
N LEU A 291 9.86 -9.33 -7.95
CA LEU A 291 11.21 -8.87 -7.62
C LEU A 291 12.31 -9.65 -8.36
N LEU A 292 12.03 -10.90 -8.76
CA LEU A 292 12.92 -11.72 -9.59
C LEU A 292 12.74 -11.50 -11.09
N SER A 293 11.70 -10.77 -11.51
CA SER A 293 11.51 -10.43 -12.93
C SER A 293 12.69 -9.60 -13.45
N ASP A 294 13.04 -9.77 -14.72
CA ASP A 294 14.23 -9.13 -15.35
C ASP A 294 14.27 -7.60 -15.19
N ALA A 295 13.13 -6.95 -14.93
CA ALA A 295 13.01 -5.52 -14.69
C ALA A 295 13.63 -5.05 -13.36
N VAL A 296 13.82 -5.95 -12.39
CA VAL A 296 14.27 -5.65 -11.01
C VAL A 296 15.50 -6.51 -10.62
N SER A 297 16.04 -7.28 -11.57
CA SER A 297 16.93 -8.41 -11.33
C SER A 297 18.33 -8.03 -10.83
N SER A 298 18.66 -8.39 -9.59
CA SER A 298 19.99 -8.94 -9.18
C SER A 298 20.14 -9.31 -7.67
N THR A 299 19.10 -9.21 -6.83
CA THR A 299 19.22 -9.53 -5.37
C THR A 299 18.94 -11.00 -5.00
N LYS A 300 18.77 -11.90 -5.97
CA LYS A 300 18.47 -13.34 -5.76
C LYS A 300 19.42 -14.03 -4.78
N TYR A 301 20.67 -13.58 -4.71
CA TYR A 301 21.72 -14.13 -3.84
C TYR A 301 22.29 -13.11 -2.85
N ALA A 302 21.60 -11.99 -2.61
CA ALA A 302 22.02 -11.05 -1.58
C ALA A 302 22.11 -11.76 -0.21
N LEU A 303 23.02 -11.32 0.64
CA LEU A 303 23.25 -11.90 1.95
C LEU A 303 22.87 -10.90 3.04
N THR A 304 22.15 -11.37 4.05
CA THR A 304 21.96 -10.62 5.30
C THR A 304 23.25 -10.56 6.11
N CYS A 305 23.28 -9.77 7.18
CA CYS A 305 24.39 -9.74 8.14
C CYS A 305 24.71 -11.13 8.73
N ASP A 306 23.73 -12.03 8.79
CA ASP A 306 23.87 -13.40 9.27
C ASP A 306 24.29 -14.40 8.16
N GLY A 307 24.61 -13.91 6.96
CA GLY A 307 25.04 -14.73 5.83
C GLY A 307 23.94 -15.58 5.22
N ARG A 308 22.67 -15.19 5.38
CA ARG A 308 21.51 -15.92 4.86
C ARG A 308 21.07 -15.30 3.54
N THR A 309 20.76 -16.15 2.56
CA THR A 309 20.12 -15.72 1.30
C THR A 309 18.59 -15.69 1.46
N PRO A 310 17.84 -15.01 0.57
CA PRO A 310 16.38 -15.10 0.57
C PRO A 310 15.89 -16.55 0.45
N PHE A 311 16.61 -17.39 -0.30
CA PHE A 311 16.35 -18.84 -0.37
C PHE A 311 16.48 -19.52 1.00
N MET A 312 17.55 -19.24 1.76
CA MET A 312 17.73 -19.82 3.10
C MET A 312 16.63 -19.36 4.06
N LEU A 313 16.21 -18.10 3.99
CA LEU A 313 15.10 -17.57 4.79
C LEU A 313 13.78 -18.26 4.43
N ALA A 314 13.43 -18.36 3.14
CA ALA A 314 12.24 -19.06 2.68
C ALA A 314 12.25 -20.53 3.10
N ARG A 315 13.41 -21.20 3.03
CA ARG A 315 13.58 -22.59 3.46
C ARG A 315 13.39 -22.74 4.96
N ASP A 316 14.04 -21.90 5.74
CA ASP A 316 14.01 -21.97 7.21
C ASP A 316 12.62 -21.61 7.76
N ALA A 317 11.90 -20.70 7.10
CA ALA A 317 10.50 -20.36 7.40
C ALA A 317 9.49 -21.40 6.89
N GLY A 318 9.92 -22.37 6.07
CA GLY A 318 9.07 -23.44 5.54
C GLY A 318 8.25 -23.07 4.31
N HIS A 319 8.57 -21.97 3.62
CA HIS A 319 7.89 -21.49 2.42
C HIS A 319 8.35 -22.24 1.16
N ARG A 320 7.92 -23.50 1.06
CA ARG A 320 8.30 -24.41 -0.03
C ARG A 320 7.96 -23.88 -1.42
N HIS A 321 6.84 -23.17 -1.55
CA HIS A 321 6.37 -22.58 -2.80
C HIS A 321 7.26 -21.46 -3.34
N LEU A 322 8.21 -20.94 -2.56
CA LEU A 322 9.19 -19.93 -2.99
C LEU A 322 10.53 -20.50 -3.44
N LEU A 323 10.84 -21.73 -3.02
CA LEU A 323 12.16 -22.32 -3.23
C LEU A 323 12.49 -22.45 -4.71
N ASP A 324 11.48 -22.81 -5.50
CA ASP A 324 11.56 -22.97 -6.96
C ASP A 324 11.87 -21.63 -7.66
N ALA A 325 11.30 -20.52 -7.17
CA ALA A 325 11.55 -19.19 -7.71
C ALA A 325 12.98 -18.69 -7.36
N LEU A 326 13.47 -18.96 -6.15
CA LEU A 326 14.73 -18.41 -5.61
C LEU A 326 16.01 -19.21 -5.98
N HIS A 327 15.91 -20.17 -6.90
CA HIS A 327 16.91 -21.20 -7.17
C HIS A 327 18.35 -20.73 -7.53
N LEU A 328 19.31 -20.98 -6.62
CA LEU A 328 20.55 -21.79 -6.70
C LEU A 328 21.29 -22.14 -8.02
N GLY A 329 20.75 -21.87 -9.20
CA GLY A 329 21.34 -22.29 -10.48
C GLY A 329 22.73 -21.70 -10.74
N ASP A 330 22.98 -20.44 -10.41
CA ASP A 330 24.28 -19.80 -10.66
C ASP A 330 25.37 -20.28 -9.70
N ALA A 331 25.00 -20.58 -8.45
CA ALA A 331 25.91 -21.14 -7.45
C ALA A 331 26.42 -22.51 -7.91
N LEU A 332 25.51 -23.32 -8.45
CA LEU A 332 25.85 -24.58 -9.09
C LEU A 332 26.75 -24.39 -10.32
N GLN A 333 26.44 -23.44 -11.20
CA GLN A 333 27.26 -23.16 -12.38
C GLN A 333 28.68 -22.70 -12.04
N LYS A 334 28.86 -21.92 -10.97
CA LYS A 334 30.18 -21.47 -10.51
C LYS A 334 30.98 -22.60 -9.87
N ALA A 335 30.35 -23.38 -8.98
CA ALA A 335 30.99 -24.54 -8.36
C ALA A 335 31.44 -25.54 -9.43
N ALA A 336 30.59 -25.77 -10.44
CA ALA A 336 30.90 -26.55 -11.63
C ALA A 336 32.13 -26.03 -12.40
N ALA A 337 32.22 -24.73 -12.64
CA ALA A 337 33.33 -24.08 -13.34
C ALA A 337 34.69 -24.18 -12.61
N GLN A 338 34.68 -24.41 -11.29
CA GLN A 338 35.87 -24.37 -10.44
C GLN A 338 36.38 -25.74 -10.02
N GLY A 339 35.63 -26.81 -10.29
CA GLY A 339 35.98 -28.14 -9.76
C GLY A 339 35.54 -28.36 -8.32
N ASP A 340 34.71 -27.48 -7.75
CA ASP A 340 34.32 -27.55 -6.34
C ASP A 340 33.21 -28.59 -6.12
N VAL A 341 33.63 -29.85 -5.97
CA VAL A 341 32.76 -31.01 -5.77
C VAL A 341 31.84 -30.84 -4.57
N GLN A 342 32.36 -30.35 -3.43
CA GLN A 342 31.57 -30.12 -2.21
C GLN A 342 30.56 -28.98 -2.39
N GLY A 343 30.98 -27.91 -3.08
CA GLY A 343 30.10 -26.80 -3.45
C GLY A 343 28.96 -27.26 -4.36
N ILE A 344 29.24 -28.12 -5.34
CA ILE A 344 28.23 -28.70 -6.23
C ILE A 344 27.26 -29.58 -5.42
N GLU A 345 27.75 -30.52 -4.61
CA GLU A 345 26.91 -31.36 -3.74
C GLU A 345 26.05 -30.53 -2.77
N LYS A 346 26.60 -29.46 -2.21
CA LYS A 346 25.87 -28.53 -1.35
C LYS A 346 24.79 -27.77 -2.13
N CYS A 347 25.08 -27.27 -3.32
CA CYS A 347 24.08 -26.58 -4.15
C CYS A 347 22.98 -27.55 -4.59
N LEU A 348 23.34 -28.76 -5.01
CA LEU A 348 22.37 -29.80 -5.39
C LEU A 348 21.52 -30.25 -4.19
N SER A 349 22.10 -30.44 -3.01
CA SER A 349 21.35 -30.77 -1.79
C SER A 349 20.48 -29.62 -1.27
N GLN A 350 20.84 -28.37 -1.59
CA GLN A 350 20.02 -27.19 -1.35
C GLN A 350 18.99 -26.93 -2.46
N GLY A 351 18.85 -27.82 -3.47
CA GLY A 351 17.79 -27.75 -4.48
C GLY A 351 18.14 -26.99 -5.76
N ALA A 352 19.43 -26.84 -6.10
CA ALA A 352 19.84 -26.30 -7.39
C ALA A 352 19.40 -27.19 -8.56
N THR A 353 18.85 -26.60 -9.61
CA THR A 353 18.57 -27.32 -10.87
C THR A 353 19.87 -27.71 -11.58
N VAL A 354 20.12 -29.02 -11.76
CA VAL A 354 21.34 -29.58 -12.37
C VAL A 354 21.63 -28.99 -13.76
N ASP A 355 20.59 -28.81 -14.58
CA ASP A 355 20.67 -28.22 -15.93
C ASP A 355 20.19 -26.75 -15.96
N GLY A 356 20.23 -26.04 -14.83
CA GLY A 356 19.82 -24.64 -14.74
C GLY A 356 20.60 -23.78 -15.73
N ARG A 357 19.90 -23.09 -16.64
CA ARG A 357 20.51 -22.29 -17.73
C ARG A 357 20.80 -20.86 -17.26
N ASP A 358 21.96 -20.32 -17.63
CA ASP A 358 22.26 -18.89 -17.46
C ASP A 358 21.69 -18.05 -18.63
N GLN A 359 21.93 -16.74 -18.59
CA GLN A 359 21.51 -15.77 -19.60
C GLN A 359 22.05 -16.02 -21.03
N HIS A 360 22.98 -16.97 -21.20
CA HIS A 360 23.52 -17.38 -22.50
C HIS A 360 23.07 -18.80 -22.87
N GLY A 361 22.16 -19.38 -22.07
CA GLY A 361 21.69 -20.73 -22.23
C GLY A 361 22.65 -21.80 -21.68
N TRP A 362 23.73 -21.41 -21.00
CA TRP A 362 24.74 -22.36 -20.51
C TRP A 362 24.24 -23.10 -19.27
N THR A 363 24.48 -24.40 -19.24
CA THR A 363 24.26 -25.24 -18.04
C THR A 363 25.54 -25.32 -17.20
N PRO A 364 25.47 -25.77 -15.93
CA PRO A 364 26.67 -26.06 -15.13
C PRO A 364 27.65 -27.00 -15.85
N LEU A 365 27.14 -27.92 -16.66
CA LEU A 365 27.96 -28.84 -17.46
C LEU A 365 28.75 -28.11 -18.57
N HIS A 366 28.16 -27.10 -19.23
CA HIS A 366 28.88 -26.25 -20.19
C HIS A 366 30.08 -25.56 -19.52
N ARG A 367 29.84 -25.00 -18.33
CA ARG A 367 30.88 -24.31 -17.54
C ARG A 367 32.00 -25.26 -17.11
N ALA A 368 31.65 -26.42 -16.55
CA ALA A 368 32.63 -27.42 -16.15
C ALA A 368 33.46 -27.93 -17.34
N ALA A 369 32.81 -28.16 -18.48
CA ALA A 369 33.45 -28.67 -19.68
C ALA A 369 34.40 -27.65 -20.32
N PHE A 370 34.00 -26.38 -20.41
CA PHE A 370 34.85 -25.29 -20.89
C PHE A 370 36.07 -25.06 -20.01
N LYS A 371 35.95 -25.29 -18.69
CA LYS A 371 37.00 -25.00 -17.71
C LYS A 371 37.98 -26.14 -17.45
N GLY A 372 37.71 -27.35 -17.94
CA GLY A 372 38.64 -28.45 -17.72
C GLY A 372 38.44 -29.17 -16.38
N CYS A 373 37.35 -28.90 -15.67
CA CYS A 373 37.06 -29.49 -14.35
C CYS A 373 36.42 -30.87 -14.48
N LEU A 374 37.26 -31.90 -14.58
CA LEU A 374 36.80 -33.28 -14.79
C LEU A 374 35.90 -33.80 -13.65
N ASP A 375 36.23 -33.49 -12.39
CA ASP A 375 35.45 -33.97 -11.25
C ASP A 375 34.06 -33.32 -11.18
N SER A 376 33.95 -32.03 -11.52
CA SER A 376 32.64 -31.37 -11.71
C SER A 376 31.84 -32.02 -12.83
N VAL A 377 32.47 -32.31 -13.98
CA VAL A 377 31.80 -32.96 -15.11
C VAL A 377 31.28 -34.33 -14.68
N ARG A 378 32.09 -35.13 -13.99
CA ARG A 378 31.67 -36.43 -13.45
C ARG A 378 30.50 -36.27 -12.50
N LEU A 379 30.64 -35.42 -11.49
CA LEU A 379 29.61 -35.27 -10.47
C LEU A 379 28.29 -34.74 -11.04
N LEU A 380 28.34 -33.79 -11.97
CA LEU A 380 27.14 -33.29 -12.65
C LEU A 380 26.48 -34.36 -13.52
N LEU A 381 27.26 -35.15 -14.28
CA LEU A 381 26.73 -36.26 -15.07
C LEU A 381 26.16 -37.37 -14.18
N ASP A 382 26.79 -37.66 -13.05
CA ASP A 382 26.32 -38.64 -12.05
C ASP A 382 25.00 -38.18 -11.41
N HIS A 383 24.81 -36.86 -11.27
CA HIS A 383 23.54 -36.24 -10.84
C HIS A 383 22.56 -35.99 -12.01
N GLY A 384 22.81 -36.58 -13.19
CA GLY A 384 21.86 -36.62 -14.30
C GLY A 384 21.90 -35.43 -15.27
N ALA A 385 22.97 -34.65 -15.30
CA ALA A 385 23.12 -33.54 -16.26
C ALA A 385 23.05 -34.02 -17.72
N ARG A 386 22.33 -33.27 -18.57
CA ARG A 386 22.20 -33.61 -20.00
C ARG A 386 23.46 -33.25 -20.78
N VAL A 387 24.12 -34.29 -21.29
CA VAL A 387 25.40 -34.19 -22.02
C VAL A 387 25.33 -33.46 -23.36
N ASP A 388 24.14 -33.43 -23.97
CA ASP A 388 23.86 -32.86 -25.29
C ASP A 388 23.08 -31.54 -25.24
N SER A 389 22.90 -30.96 -24.05
CA SER A 389 22.29 -29.64 -23.87
C SER A 389 22.96 -28.61 -24.78
N VAL A 390 22.18 -27.65 -25.29
CA VAL A 390 22.70 -26.59 -26.15
C VAL A 390 22.51 -25.21 -25.52
N ASP A 391 23.52 -24.35 -25.72
CA ASP A 391 23.42 -22.93 -25.44
C ASP A 391 22.66 -22.17 -26.55
N ASP A 392 22.51 -20.86 -26.39
CA ASP A 392 21.73 -20.04 -27.33
C ASP A 392 22.39 -19.91 -28.71
N CYS A 393 23.67 -20.27 -28.84
CA CYS A 393 24.41 -20.37 -30.10
C CYS A 393 24.37 -21.80 -30.70
N GLY A 394 23.70 -22.75 -30.03
CA GLY A 394 23.67 -24.17 -30.41
C GLY A 394 24.94 -24.94 -30.03
N TYR A 395 25.79 -24.41 -29.16
CA TYR A 395 26.99 -25.11 -28.69
C TYR A 395 26.61 -26.08 -27.59
N THR A 396 27.21 -27.28 -27.64
CA THR A 396 27.08 -28.30 -26.59
C THR A 396 28.26 -28.24 -25.61
N PRO A 397 28.21 -28.90 -24.43
CA PRO A 397 29.38 -29.01 -23.56
C PRO A 397 30.61 -29.57 -24.27
N LEU A 398 30.42 -30.42 -25.30
CA LEU A 398 31.50 -30.93 -26.14
C LEU A 398 32.12 -29.85 -27.04
N HIS A 399 31.33 -28.91 -27.58
CA HIS A 399 31.86 -27.75 -28.29
C HIS A 399 32.75 -26.91 -27.36
N CYS A 400 32.27 -26.64 -26.15
CA CYS A 400 33.01 -25.88 -25.14
C CYS A 400 34.32 -26.58 -24.74
N ALA A 401 34.29 -27.90 -24.50
CA ALA A 401 35.49 -28.68 -24.21
C ALA A 401 36.47 -28.67 -25.39
N ALA A 402 35.96 -28.77 -26.62
CA ALA A 402 36.76 -28.76 -27.86
C ALA A 402 37.44 -27.41 -28.11
N GLU A 403 36.73 -26.33 -27.86
CA GLU A 403 37.24 -24.96 -27.94
C GLU A 403 38.40 -24.74 -26.95
N ALA A 404 38.20 -25.17 -25.70
CA ALA A 404 39.20 -25.07 -24.65
C ALA A 404 40.36 -26.09 -24.81
N GLY A 405 40.15 -27.17 -25.56
CA GLY A 405 41.14 -28.22 -25.82
C GLY A 405 41.24 -29.29 -24.74
N HIS A 406 40.20 -29.47 -23.90
CA HIS A 406 40.19 -30.42 -22.79
C HIS A 406 39.86 -31.85 -23.23
N ALA A 407 40.83 -32.54 -23.84
CA ALA A 407 40.62 -33.85 -24.48
C ALA A 407 40.07 -34.94 -23.54
N LEU A 408 40.49 -34.93 -22.26
CA LEU A 408 39.99 -35.87 -21.25
C LEU A 408 38.51 -35.65 -20.93
N ILE A 409 38.07 -34.39 -20.87
CA ILE A 409 36.65 -34.07 -20.69
C ILE A 409 35.86 -34.49 -21.91
N ALA A 410 36.33 -34.15 -23.12
CA ALA A 410 35.67 -34.57 -24.34
C ALA A 410 35.53 -36.10 -24.42
N HIS A 411 36.57 -36.84 -24.04
CA HIS A 411 36.52 -38.30 -23.94
C HIS A 411 35.41 -38.76 -22.98
N HIS A 412 35.32 -38.16 -21.78
CA HIS A 412 34.27 -38.48 -20.81
C HIS A 412 32.88 -38.12 -21.35
N LEU A 413 32.67 -36.93 -21.91
CA LEU A 413 31.40 -36.53 -22.52
C LEU A 413 30.98 -37.51 -23.64
N ILE A 414 31.90 -37.90 -24.53
CA ILE A 414 31.63 -38.86 -25.62
C ILE A 414 31.31 -40.26 -25.07
N LYS A 415 32.02 -40.71 -24.02
CA LYS A 415 31.70 -41.98 -23.35
C LYS A 415 30.28 -41.98 -22.78
N HIS A 416 29.81 -40.84 -22.31
CA HIS A 416 28.44 -40.63 -21.84
C HIS A 416 27.45 -40.29 -22.97
N GLY A 417 27.83 -40.46 -24.24
CA GLY A 417 26.92 -40.37 -25.40
C GLY A 417 26.86 -39.01 -26.08
N ALA A 418 27.78 -38.08 -25.79
CA ALA A 418 27.78 -36.78 -26.46
C ALA A 418 27.93 -36.91 -27.99
N PRO A 419 27.08 -36.24 -28.80
CA PRO A 419 27.15 -36.29 -30.25
C PRO A 419 28.43 -35.60 -30.77
N VAL A 420 29.39 -36.41 -31.24
CA VAL A 420 30.70 -35.96 -31.75
C VAL A 420 30.57 -34.97 -32.90
N ASN A 421 29.54 -35.14 -33.73
CA ASN A 421 29.28 -34.36 -34.93
C ASN A 421 28.15 -33.33 -34.80
N ALA A 422 27.78 -32.95 -33.57
CA ALA A 422 26.79 -31.90 -33.34
C ALA A 422 27.16 -30.61 -34.09
N LYS A 423 26.15 -29.91 -34.61
CA LYS A 423 26.32 -28.65 -35.34
C LYS A 423 25.68 -27.53 -34.53
N SER A 424 26.43 -26.45 -34.36
CA SER A 424 25.89 -25.19 -33.84
C SER A 424 24.93 -24.53 -34.82
N VAL A 425 24.30 -23.42 -34.41
CA VAL A 425 23.44 -22.60 -35.27
C VAL A 425 24.18 -22.12 -36.53
N ASN A 426 25.49 -21.85 -36.40
CA ASN A 426 26.36 -21.45 -37.52
C ASN A 426 26.99 -22.64 -38.26
N GLY A 427 26.55 -23.87 -38.00
CA GLY A 427 27.07 -25.09 -38.64
C GLY A 427 28.47 -25.52 -38.17
N VAL A 428 28.97 -24.93 -37.08
CA VAL A 428 30.27 -25.25 -36.50
C VAL A 428 30.18 -26.59 -35.75
N ARG A 429 31.16 -27.48 -35.94
CA ARG A 429 31.30 -28.74 -35.20
C ARG A 429 32.38 -28.62 -34.13
N PRO A 430 32.39 -29.46 -33.08
CA PRO A 430 33.46 -29.47 -32.09
C PRO A 430 34.85 -29.63 -32.74
N LEU A 431 34.96 -30.46 -33.78
CA LEU A 431 36.21 -30.64 -34.54
C LEU A 431 36.69 -29.35 -35.21
N HIS A 432 35.79 -28.53 -35.77
CA HIS A 432 36.16 -27.25 -36.39
C HIS A 432 36.78 -26.31 -35.36
N LEU A 433 36.21 -26.23 -34.15
CA LEU A 433 36.76 -25.41 -33.06
C LEU A 433 38.16 -25.92 -32.63
N ALA A 434 38.30 -27.22 -32.42
CA ALA A 434 39.57 -27.83 -32.04
C ALA A 434 40.68 -27.60 -33.09
N SER A 435 40.35 -27.73 -34.38
CA SER A 435 41.29 -27.50 -35.48
C SER A 435 41.65 -26.03 -35.65
N CYS A 436 40.67 -25.12 -35.65
CA CYS A 436 40.90 -23.68 -35.79
C CYS A 436 41.76 -23.12 -34.64
N LEU A 437 41.55 -23.61 -33.43
CA LEU A 437 42.29 -23.19 -32.24
C LEU A 437 43.57 -24.03 -31.98
N LYS A 438 43.97 -24.87 -32.95
CA LYS A 438 45.17 -25.72 -32.91
C LYS A 438 45.27 -26.61 -31.66
N ARG A 439 44.14 -27.11 -31.16
CA ARG A 439 44.06 -28.08 -30.06
C ARG A 439 44.34 -29.49 -30.60
N LEU A 440 45.59 -29.77 -30.98
CA LEU A 440 45.96 -30.97 -31.74
C LEU A 440 45.48 -32.30 -31.12
N GLY A 441 45.67 -32.49 -29.80
CA GLY A 441 45.22 -33.70 -29.11
C GLY A 441 43.70 -33.85 -28.99
N MET A 442 42.96 -32.73 -29.01
CA MET A 442 41.50 -32.75 -29.09
C MET A 442 41.04 -33.08 -30.51
N ALA A 443 41.66 -32.46 -31.51
CA ALA A 443 41.31 -32.67 -32.91
C ALA A 443 41.57 -34.13 -33.34
N SER A 444 42.69 -34.73 -32.92
CA SER A 444 42.98 -36.14 -33.18
C SER A 444 41.93 -37.06 -32.55
N LEU A 445 41.58 -36.82 -31.27
CA LEU A 445 40.56 -37.59 -30.57
C LEU A 445 39.20 -37.51 -31.28
N LEU A 446 38.78 -36.32 -31.68
CA LEU A 446 37.50 -36.12 -32.38
C LEU A 446 37.53 -36.73 -33.80
N GLN A 447 38.68 -36.70 -34.50
CA GLN A 447 38.83 -37.27 -35.83
C GLN A 447 38.82 -38.81 -35.81
N GLU A 448 39.51 -39.44 -34.85
CA GLU A 448 39.48 -40.89 -34.64
C GLU A 448 38.06 -41.37 -34.36
N ARG A 449 37.33 -40.65 -33.50
CA ARG A 449 35.94 -41.00 -33.16
C ARG A 449 34.95 -40.76 -34.30
N ASN A 450 35.22 -39.80 -35.17
CA ASN A 450 34.41 -39.53 -36.36
C ASN A 450 34.57 -40.58 -37.47
N GLN A 451 35.68 -41.34 -37.49
CA GLN A 451 35.87 -42.46 -38.44
C GLN A 451 35.26 -43.78 -37.94
N ALA A 452 34.98 -43.87 -36.63
CA ALA A 452 34.43 -45.06 -35.98
C ALA A 452 32.89 -45.06 -35.88
N THR A 453 32.24 -43.97 -36.27
CA THR A 453 30.79 -43.77 -36.32
C THR A 453 30.34 -43.54 -37.76
#